data_AF-A0A7J9HPL2-F1
#
_entry.id   AF-A0A7J9HPL2-F1
#
_cell.length_a   1.000
_cell.length_b   1.000
_cell.length_c   1.000
_cell.angle_alpha   90.00
_cell.angle_beta   90.00
_cell.angle_gamma   90.00
#
_symmetry.space_group_name_H-M   'P 1'
#
loop_
_entity.id
_entity.type
_entity.pdbx_description
1 polymer ?
#
loop_
_entity_poly.entity_id
_entity_poly.type
_entity_poly.pdbx_seq_one_letter_code
_entity_poly.pdbx_strand_id
1 'polypeptide(L)' 'MQSQIVCSGCRSNLLYPRGATNVCCALCNTITQVPLPGMDMGQLICGGCRTLLMYTRGGTSVRCSCCHTLNLAPGILN' A
#
# COMPACT_ATOMS: atom_id res chain seq x y z
N MET A 1 20.99 4.82 11.17
CA MET A 1 20.74 3.71 10.22
C MET A 1 19.70 4.18 9.21
N GLN A 2 20.00 4.13 7.91
CA GLN A 2 19.09 4.58 6.84
C GLN A 2 18.34 3.38 6.24
N SER A 3 17.20 3.66 5.61
CA SER A 3 16.40 2.72 4.82
C SER A 3 16.10 3.34 3.45
N GLN A 4 15.56 2.53 2.54
CA GLN A 4 15.21 2.94 1.19
C GLN A 4 13.73 2.67 0.88
N ILE A 5 13.12 3.52 0.06
CA ILE A 5 11.77 3.34 -0.46
C ILE A 5 11.69 3.82 -1.90
N VAL A 6 10.84 3.20 -2.71
CA VAL A 6 10.59 3.64 -4.09
C VAL A 6 9.45 4.65 -4.09
N CYS A 7 9.66 5.82 -4.69
CA CYS A 7 8.63 6.85 -4.82
C CYS A 7 7.41 6.33 -5.62
N SER A 8 6.20 6.56 -5.11
CA SER A 8 4.95 6.19 -5.78
C SER A 8 4.68 7.01 -7.05
N GLY A 9 5.22 8.24 -7.15
CA GLY A 9 5.05 9.13 -8.29
C GLY A 9 6.06 8.88 -9.42
N CYS A 10 7.35 9.09 -9.14
CA CYS A 10 8.41 9.04 -10.16
C CYS A 10 9.28 7.78 -10.12
N ARG A 11 8.98 6.81 -9.25
CA ARG A 11 9.72 5.52 -9.10
C ARG A 11 11.20 5.64 -8.74
N SER A 12 11.67 6.83 -8.35
CA SER A 12 13.05 7.01 -7.86
C SER A 12 13.24 6.39 -6.48
N ASN A 13 14.45 5.92 -6.21
CA ASN A 13 14.84 5.40 -4.91
C ASN A 13 15.14 6.56 -3.94
N LEU A 14 14.47 6.57 -2.79
CA LEU A 14 14.59 7.60 -1.77
C LEU A 14 15.22 7.00 -0.52
N LEU A 15 16.35 7.56 -0.10
CA LEU A 15 16.97 7.25 1.18
C LEU A 15 16.31 8.07 2.27
N TYR A 16 16.00 7.44 3.40
CA TYR A 16 15.35 8.09 4.52
C TYR A 16 15.84 7.52 5.86
N PRO A 17 15.78 8.30 6.95
CA PRO A 17 16.12 7.80 8.28
C PRO A 17 15.06 6.80 8.77
N ARG A 18 15.50 5.68 9.38
CA ARG A 18 14.54 4.74 10.01
C ARG A 18 13.66 5.47 11.01
N GLY A 19 12.36 5.18 10.99
CA GLY A 19 11.35 5.82 11.84
C GLY A 19 10.50 6.87 11.13
N ALA A 20 10.87 7.31 9.92
CA ALA A 20 9.96 8.14 9.12
C ALA A 20 8.72 7.33 8.69
N THR A 21 7.54 7.93 8.82
CA THR A 21 6.26 7.36 8.35
C THR A 21 5.92 7.81 6.93
N ASN A 22 6.54 8.91 6.48
CA ASN A 22 6.33 9.53 5.17
C ASN A 22 7.66 10.05 4.66
N VAL A 23 7.89 9.96 3.34
CA VAL A 23 9.07 10.49 2.67
C VAL A 23 8.62 11.34 1.50
N CYS A 24 9.03 12.61 1.47
CA CYS A 24 8.79 13.49 0.33
C CYS A 24 9.87 13.25 -0.74
N CYS A 25 9.43 13.01 -1.97
CA CYS A 25 10.35 12.88 -3.09
C CYS A 25 10.94 14.24 -3.48
N ALA A 26 12.27 14.36 -3.46
CA ALA A 26 12.96 15.58 -3.87
C ALA A 26 12.81 15.91 -5.37
N LEU A 27 12.38 14.96 -6.20
CA LEU A 27 12.28 15.13 -7.66
C LEU A 27 10.88 15.53 -8.14
N CYS A 28 9.83 14.98 -7.51
CA CYS A 28 8.45 15.18 -7.97
C CYS A 28 7.50 15.66 -6.85
N ASN A 29 8.04 15.98 -5.67
CA ASN A 29 7.31 16.43 -4.47
C ASN A 29 6.19 15.46 -4.00
N THR A 30 6.13 14.25 -4.54
CA THR A 30 5.16 13.23 -4.12
C THR A 30 5.54 12.68 -2.75
N ILE A 31 4.57 12.68 -1.83
CA ILE A 31 4.72 12.08 -0.51
C ILE A 31 4.45 10.57 -0.63
N THR A 32 5.45 9.75 -0.30
CA THR A 32 5.33 8.29 -0.26
C THR A 32 5.25 7.84 1.19
N GLN A 33 4.20 7.12 1.56
CA GLN A 33 4.08 6.51 2.88
C GLN A 33 5.06 5.35 3.02
N VAL A 34 5.80 5.35 4.12
CA VAL A 34 6.67 4.24 4.49
C VAL A 34 5.79 3.11 5.04
N PRO A 35 5.91 1.86 4.53
CA PRO A 35 5.23 0.73 5.12
C PRO A 35 5.65 0.58 6.57
N LEU A 36 4.70 0.74 7.49
CA LEU A 36 4.95 0.56 8.91
C LEU A 36 5.30 -0.91 9.18
N PRO A 37 6.35 -1.22 9.96
CA PRO A 37 6.56 -2.57 10.44
C PRO A 37 5.34 -2.96 11.29
N GLY A 38 4.53 -3.90 10.81
CA GLY A 38 3.24 -4.28 11.42
C GLY A 38 2.00 -3.89 10.61
N MET A 39 2.12 -3.40 9.37
CA MET A 39 0.98 -3.37 8.44
C MET A 39 0.49 -4.80 8.21
N ASP A 40 -0.62 -5.14 8.85
CA ASP A 40 -1.26 -6.45 8.71
C ASP A 40 -1.78 -6.61 7.28
N MET A 41 -1.35 -7.66 6.59
CA MET A 41 -1.81 -7.97 5.25
C MET A 41 -3.04 -8.86 5.36
N GLY A 42 -4.15 -8.43 4.76
CA GLY A 42 -5.34 -9.24 4.59
C GLY A 42 -5.35 -9.96 3.26
N GLN A 43 -6.16 -11.02 3.19
CA GLN A 43 -6.48 -11.71 1.95
C GLN A 43 -7.99 -11.69 1.73
N LEU A 44 -8.41 -11.55 0.48
CA LEU A 44 -9.80 -11.73 0.08
C LEU A 44 -9.89 -12.33 -1.32
N ILE A 45 -10.96 -13.06 -1.59
CA ILE A 45 -11.25 -13.59 -2.91
C ILE A 45 -12.07 -12.55 -3.67
N CYS A 46 -11.64 -12.20 -4.88
CA CYS A 46 -12.39 -11.26 -5.71
C CYS A 46 -13.77 -11.81 -6.08
N GLY A 47 -14.84 -11.04 -5.86
CA GLY A 47 -16.20 -11.43 -6.22
C GLY A 47 -16.47 -11.52 -7.73
N GLY A 48 -15.65 -10.89 -8.58
CA GLY A 48 -15.80 -10.90 -10.03
C GLY A 48 -15.08 -12.06 -10.72
N CYS A 49 -13.79 -12.23 -10.46
CA CYS A 49 -12.94 -13.21 -11.14
C CYS A 49 -12.39 -14.32 -10.23
N ARG A 50 -12.76 -14.35 -8.94
CA ARG A 50 -12.27 -15.32 -7.94
C ARG A 50 -10.76 -15.33 -7.71
N THR A 51 -10.03 -14.33 -8.20
CA THR A 51 -8.60 -14.18 -7.92
C THR A 51 -8.38 -13.85 -6.44
N LEU A 52 -7.39 -14.48 -5.81
CA LEU A 52 -6.94 -14.15 -4.46
C LEU A 52 -6.20 -12.81 -4.49
N LEU A 53 -6.69 -11.84 -3.73
CA LEU A 53 -6.11 -10.50 -3.61
C LEU A 53 -5.46 -10.35 -2.23
N MET A 54 -4.24 -9.83 -2.22
CA MET A 54 -3.59 -9.34 -1.00
C MET A 54 -3.80 -7.84 -0.88
N TYR A 55 -4.09 -7.37 0.33
CA TYR A 55 -4.30 -5.95 0.59
C TYR A 55 -3.80 -5.57 1.97
N THR A 56 -3.45 -4.30 2.15
CA THR A 56 -3.11 -3.75 3.46
C THR A 56 -4.38 -3.55 4.28
N ARG A 57 -4.50 -4.22 5.44
CA ARG A 57 -5.63 -3.99 6.36
C ARG A 57 -5.63 -2.53 6.82
N GLY A 58 -6.81 -1.93 6.85
CA GLY A 58 -7.02 -0.50 7.02
C GLY A 58 -7.68 0.17 5.81
N GLY A 59 -7.61 -0.45 4.63
CA GLY A 59 -8.46 -0.07 3.49
C GLY A 59 -9.90 -0.56 3.65
N THR A 60 -10.87 0.22 3.15
CA THR A 60 -12.29 -0.18 3.09
C THR A 60 -12.63 -0.99 1.84
N SER A 61 -11.80 -0.88 0.78
CA SER A 61 -12.01 -1.58 -0.48
C SER A 61 -10.70 -1.85 -1.21
N VAL A 62 -10.72 -2.86 -2.08
CA VAL A 62 -9.58 -3.33 -2.87
C VAL A 62 -10.05 -3.50 -4.32
N ARG A 63 -9.43 -2.77 -5.24
CA ARG A 63 -9.67 -2.95 -6.68
C ARG A 63 -8.86 -4.15 -7.18
N CYS A 64 -9.54 -5.12 -7.78
CA CYS A 64 -8.89 -6.25 -8.43
C CYS A 64 -8.07 -5.78 -9.63
N SER A 65 -6.81 -6.16 -9.74
CA SER A 65 -5.97 -5.87 -10.91
C SER A 65 -6.35 -6.70 -12.14
N CYS A 66 -7.00 -7.85 -11.96
CA CYS A 66 -7.38 -8.75 -13.06
C CYS A 66 -8.66 -8.31 -13.77
N CYS A 67 -9.70 -7.96 -13.02
CA CYS A 67 -11.03 -7.66 -13.57
C CYS A 67 -11.56 -6.28 -13.17
N HIS A 68 -10.77 -5.46 -12.47
CA HIS A 68 -11.12 -4.10 -12.02
C HIS A 68 -12.34 -4.03 -11.07
N THR A 69 -12.92 -5.16 -10.66
CA THR A 69 -13.98 -5.22 -9.65
C THR A 69 -13.49 -4.64 -8.33
N LEU A 70 -14.27 -3.74 -7.75
CA LEU A 70 -14.07 -3.24 -6.39
C LEU A 70 -14.64 -4.25 -5.40
N ASN A 71 -13.79 -4.73 -4.49
CA ASN A 71 -14.17 -5.66 -3.43
C ASN A 71 -14.14 -4.88 -2.12
N LEU A 72 -15.17 -5.05 -1.29
CA LEU A 72 -15.16 -4.49 0.06
C LEU A 72 -14.18 -5.31 0.89
N ALA A 73 -13.19 -4.65 1.47
CA ALA A 73 -12.37 -5.28 2.48
C ALA A 73 -13.18 -5.35 3.77
N PRO A 74 -13.13 -6.47 4.52
CA PRO A 74 -13.63 -6.46 5.89
C PRO A 74 -12.81 -5.44 6.67
N GLY A 75 -13.39 -4.25 6.84
CA GLY A 75 -12.89 -3.22 7.72
C GLY A 75 -12.98 -3.70 9.16
N ILE A 76 -12.05 -3.26 9.99
CA ILE A 76 -12.03 -3.51 11.44
C ILE A 76 -13.32 -2.91 12.04
N LEU A 77 -14.41 -3.66 12.00
CA LEU A 77 -15.59 -3.47 12.83
C LEU A 77 -15.45 -4.47 13.97
N ASN A 78 -14.71 -4.09 14.99
CA ASN A 78 -14.93 -4.51 16.37
C ASN A 78 -14.49 -3.37 17.29
#